data_AF-W2T4V8-F1
#
_entry.id   AF-W2T4V8-F1
#
_cell.length_a   1.000
_cell.length_b   1.000
_cell.length_c   1.000
_cell.angle_alpha   90.00
_cell.angle_beta   90.00
_cell.angle_gamma   90.00
#
_symmetry.space_group_name_H-M   'P 1'
#
loop_
_entity.id
_entity.type
_entity.pdbx_description
1 polymer ?
#
loop_
_entity_poly.entity_id
_entity_poly.type
_entity_poly.pdbx_seq_one_letter_code
_entity_poly.pdbx_strand_id
1 'polypeptide(L)'
;MSLDLFRELTPVEELEIQAKYLDRCKEKFVYKKPVGIAVYFPEVFRRYTAAVVVLGDIGRSPRMCYHAYSLATQLNYDVKLVGYLDSIPHPLIHSNEHIKYVPLAPPPDRITKLPEMLQLPLKFIWTFIVLSWALLFRTGWDVKLILMQNPPALPTMFVCWVVARLKSAKFVIDWHNYMWSVIKDKSGIDHLSLPRLIDDGSEGKDSTRDNGERDAAAIASRRKPHNSGEKKERKSFKRSYIEWVYRWEGACGRRADAGLCVTRAMREDLQRAWGVHAAVFYDRPPSCTFKEFTVKDKHELLMQLGLGENGHIFYANPAEDTTRFSIRDPSTREVHFRDDRPLLVISSTSWTPDEDFQILFDAAKKYNDVAAISRSTSPATRLPIIVLVITGRGPLKEFYMEKIQRMKMDYVEVHTPWLESEDYPLMIATADLGVSLHTSTSGLDLPMKVVDMFGAGIPVLAKRFNCIGELVQDGQNGHLFDTATDLFQHLYALATGFPTHCKKLDQLKQFVTDDTLPSWEENWATVAKPILAPNLDPHFERVMAREPAEQE
;
A
#
# COMPACT_ATOMS: atom_id res chain seq x y z
N MET A 1 28.41 -24.37 -53.41
CA MET A 1 29.56 -23.60 -53.96
C MET A 1 28.97 -22.55 -54.88
N SER A 2 29.07 -21.23 -54.66
CA SER A 2 30.07 -20.45 -53.95
C SER A 2 29.54 -19.79 -52.67
N LEU A 3 30.35 -19.85 -51.61
CA LEU A 3 30.28 -18.91 -50.49
C LEU A 3 30.73 -17.54 -51.03
N ASP A 4 29.85 -16.54 -51.09
CA ASP A 4 30.19 -15.10 -51.14
C ASP A 4 28.91 -14.24 -51.32
N LEU A 5 27.96 -14.28 -50.37
CA LEU A 5 26.78 -13.39 -50.45
C LEU A 5 26.31 -12.74 -49.15
N PHE A 6 27.11 -12.80 -48.08
CA PHE A 6 26.91 -11.98 -46.88
C PHE A 6 28.26 -11.40 -46.46
N ARG A 7 28.70 -10.38 -47.20
CA ARG A 7 29.73 -9.47 -46.70
C ARG A 7 29.02 -8.37 -45.93
N GLU A 8 29.29 -8.28 -44.63
CA GLU A 8 28.91 -7.11 -43.83
C GLU A 8 29.60 -5.87 -44.43
N LEU A 9 28.80 -4.85 -44.73
CA LEU A 9 29.31 -3.58 -45.22
C LEU A 9 30.11 -2.94 -44.09
N THR A 10 31.27 -2.40 -44.43
CA THR A 10 32.00 -1.59 -43.45
C THR A 10 31.21 -0.31 -43.15
N PRO A 11 31.35 0.30 -41.96
CA PRO A 11 30.64 1.53 -41.62
C PRO A 11 30.84 2.66 -42.64
N VAL A 12 31.98 2.67 -43.33
CA VAL A 12 32.29 3.63 -44.40
C VAL A 12 31.42 3.39 -45.64
N GLU A 13 31.20 2.14 -46.02
CA GLU A 13 30.37 1.78 -47.17
C GLU A 13 28.87 2.06 -46.91
N GLU A 14 28.38 1.88 -45.68
CA GLU A 14 27.03 2.30 -45.29
C GLU A 14 26.85 3.83 -45.36
N LEU A 15 27.85 4.59 -44.90
CA LEU A 15 27.84 6.05 -44.96
C LEU A 15 27.87 6.57 -46.40
N GLU A 16 28.61 5.93 -47.31
CA GLU A 16 28.62 6.30 -48.73
C GLU A 16 27.26 6.03 -49.40
N ILE A 17 26.57 4.95 -49.03
CA ILE A 17 25.23 4.64 -49.52
C ILE A 17 24.22 5.66 -49.00
N GLN A 18 24.28 6.04 -47.72
CA GLN A 18 23.45 7.10 -47.16
C GLN A 18 23.72 8.46 -47.81
N ALA A 19 24.98 8.80 -48.10
CA ALA A 19 25.34 10.03 -48.79
C ALA A 19 24.76 10.08 -50.21
N LYS A 20 24.83 8.98 -50.97
CA LYS A 20 24.21 8.86 -52.31
C LYS A 20 22.68 8.87 -52.28
N TYR A 21 22.07 8.42 -51.18
CA TYR A 21 20.63 8.52 -50.98
C TYR A 21 20.22 9.97 -50.70
N LEU A 22 20.93 10.66 -49.81
CA LEU A 22 20.71 12.07 -49.47
C LEU A 22 20.92 12.99 -50.69
N ASP A 23 21.91 12.71 -51.54
CA ASP A 23 22.15 13.49 -52.76
C ASP A 23 20.99 13.39 -53.76
N ARG A 24 20.36 12.21 -53.88
CA ARG A 24 19.13 12.00 -54.68
C ARG A 24 17.90 12.70 -54.09
N CYS A 25 17.90 13.00 -52.80
CA CYS A 25 16.81 13.70 -52.13
C CYS A 25 16.97 15.24 -52.16
N LYS A 26 18.15 15.78 -52.51
CA LYS A 26 18.43 17.23 -52.48
C LYS A 26 17.54 18.06 -53.40
N GLU A 27 17.10 17.52 -54.53
CA GLU A 27 16.25 18.26 -55.49
C GLU A 27 14.78 18.36 -55.04
N LYS A 28 14.36 17.63 -54.00
CA LYS A 28 12.97 17.61 -53.51
C LYS A 28 12.75 18.34 -52.18
N PHE A 29 13.78 18.96 -51.59
CA PHE A 29 13.66 19.69 -50.33
C PHE A 29 14.36 21.05 -50.37
N VAL A 30 13.61 22.13 -50.19
CA VAL A 30 14.16 23.48 -49.99
C VAL A 30 14.64 23.60 -48.55
N TYR A 31 15.94 23.43 -48.33
CA TYR A 31 16.56 23.62 -47.03
C TYR A 31 16.83 25.12 -46.78
N LYS A 32 16.01 25.79 -45.95
CA LYS A 32 16.38 27.08 -45.37
C LYS A 32 17.37 26.82 -44.24
N LYS A 33 18.63 27.19 -44.46
CA LYS A 33 19.72 27.04 -43.48
C LYS A 33 19.48 27.98 -42.29
N PRO A 34 19.50 27.53 -41.03
CA PRO A 34 19.59 28.44 -39.90
C PRO A 34 20.99 29.07 -39.91
N VAL A 35 21.04 30.41 -39.87
CA VAL A 35 22.28 31.17 -39.69
C VAL A 35 22.52 31.30 -38.19
N GLY A 36 23.32 30.38 -37.65
CA GLY A 36 23.73 30.39 -36.26
C GLY A 36 24.56 29.15 -35.95
N ILE A 37 25.65 29.31 -35.20
CA ILE A 37 26.43 28.18 -34.70
C ILE A 37 25.55 27.44 -33.68
N ALA A 38 25.02 26.28 -34.05
CA ALA A 38 24.42 25.37 -33.08
C ALA A 38 25.55 24.70 -32.29
N VAL A 39 25.88 25.29 -31.14
CA VAL A 39 26.73 24.62 -30.14
C VAL A 39 25.85 23.60 -29.43
N TYR A 40 25.97 22.33 -29.81
CA TYR A 40 25.40 21.23 -29.04
C TYR A 40 26.28 21.06 -27.80
N PHE A 41 25.88 21.66 -26.68
CA PHE A 41 26.35 21.17 -25.39
C PHE A 41 25.70 19.81 -25.18
N PRO A 42 26.45 18.72 -24.92
CA PRO A 42 25.83 17.56 -24.32
C PRO A 42 25.20 18.07 -23.01
N GLU A 43 23.87 18.04 -22.92
CA GLU A 43 23.21 18.15 -21.63
C GLU A 43 23.66 16.94 -20.82
N VAL A 44 24.78 17.08 -20.13
CA VAL A 44 25.12 16.21 -19.01
C VAL A 44 24.10 16.57 -17.94
N PHE A 45 22.89 16.02 -18.04
CA PHE A 45 21.89 16.13 -17.00
C PHE A 45 22.53 15.60 -15.72
N ARG A 46 22.99 16.52 -14.88
CA ARG A 46 23.61 16.17 -13.61
C ARG A 46 22.51 15.55 -12.75
N ARG A 47 22.57 14.23 -12.59
CA ARG A 47 21.67 13.53 -11.67
C ARG A 47 21.98 13.98 -10.26
N TYR A 48 20.94 14.37 -9.53
CA TYR A 48 21.06 14.66 -8.11
C TYR A 48 20.95 13.37 -7.32
N THR A 49 21.55 13.29 -6.13
CA THR A 49 21.35 12.14 -5.26
C THR A 49 20.17 12.38 -4.31
N ALA A 50 19.27 11.40 -4.18
CA ALA A 50 18.20 11.38 -3.17
C ALA A 50 18.41 10.20 -2.21
N ALA A 51 18.26 10.43 -0.91
CA ALA A 51 18.20 9.36 0.08
C ALA A 51 16.74 9.11 0.47
N VAL A 52 16.25 7.90 0.20
CA VAL A 52 14.92 7.43 0.61
C VAL A 52 15.11 6.54 1.83
N VAL A 53 14.60 6.96 2.99
CA VAL A 53 14.87 6.36 4.29
C VAL A 53 13.66 5.62 4.80
N VAL A 54 13.82 4.31 4.96
CA VAL A 54 12.83 3.37 5.47
C VAL A 54 13.48 2.63 6.64
N LEU A 55 13.14 3.00 7.89
CA LEU A 55 13.67 2.27 9.06
C LEU A 55 12.85 0.98 9.30
N GLY A 56 12.79 0.14 8.27
CA GLY A 56 12.05 -1.11 8.18
C GLY A 56 12.58 -1.95 7.01
N ASP A 57 11.98 -3.12 6.79
CA ASP A 57 12.30 -3.96 5.63
C ASP A 57 11.83 -3.28 4.34
N ILE A 58 12.78 -3.02 3.44
CA ILE A 58 12.52 -2.33 2.17
C ILE A 58 11.53 -3.13 1.31
N GLY A 59 11.67 -4.47 1.29
CA GLY A 59 10.78 -5.33 0.50
C GLY A 59 9.33 -5.31 0.96
N ARG A 60 9.05 -4.82 2.18
CA ARG A 60 7.71 -4.69 2.76
C ARG A 60 7.20 -3.25 2.82
N SER A 61 7.88 -2.33 2.13
CA SER A 61 7.55 -0.91 2.12
C SER A 61 7.27 -0.43 0.68
N PRO A 62 6.19 -0.93 0.03
CA PRO A 62 5.91 -0.70 -1.38
C PRO A 62 5.83 0.79 -1.74
N ARG A 63 5.17 1.62 -0.91
CA ARG A 63 5.09 3.08 -1.12
C ARG A 63 6.46 3.74 -1.25
N MET A 64 7.42 3.39 -0.40
CA MET A 64 8.76 3.98 -0.46
C MET A 64 9.58 3.45 -1.63
N CYS A 65 9.36 2.19 -2.00
CA CYS A 65 9.88 1.64 -3.25
C CYS A 65 9.34 2.40 -4.46
N TYR A 66 8.04 2.70 -4.51
CA TYR A 66 7.45 3.48 -5.60
C TYR A 66 7.96 4.92 -5.61
N HIS A 67 8.14 5.57 -4.45
CA HIS A 67 8.83 6.86 -4.38
C HIS A 67 10.26 6.78 -4.97
N ALA A 68 11.04 5.77 -4.60
CA ALA A 68 12.38 5.57 -5.13
C ALA A 68 12.37 5.38 -6.65
N TYR A 69 11.44 4.59 -7.17
CA TYR A 69 11.27 4.39 -8.60
C TYR A 69 10.88 5.68 -9.34
N SER A 70 9.89 6.41 -8.85
CA SER A 70 9.44 7.68 -9.45
C SER A 70 10.52 8.77 -9.37
N LEU A 71 11.30 8.84 -8.28
CA LEU A 71 12.44 9.74 -8.17
C LEU A 71 13.52 9.42 -9.21
N ALA A 72 13.83 8.14 -9.41
CA ALA A 72 14.85 7.70 -10.36
C ALA A 72 14.43 7.90 -11.82
N THR A 73 13.16 7.69 -12.14
CA THR A 73 12.66 7.68 -13.53
C THR A 73 12.04 9.00 -13.98
N GLN A 74 11.35 9.72 -13.10
CA GLN A 74 10.62 10.95 -13.47
C GLN A 74 11.33 12.25 -13.06
N LEU A 75 12.25 12.19 -12.09
CA LEU A 75 13.00 13.35 -11.59
C LEU A 75 14.53 13.21 -11.76
N ASN A 76 14.99 12.17 -12.45
CA ASN A 76 16.40 11.92 -12.77
C ASN A 76 17.33 11.93 -11.54
N TYR A 77 16.86 11.42 -10.39
CA TYR A 77 17.71 11.20 -9.23
C TYR A 77 18.53 9.91 -9.37
N ASP A 78 19.70 9.89 -8.74
CA ASP A 78 20.33 8.66 -8.27
C ASP A 78 19.86 8.42 -6.83
N VAL A 79 19.13 7.33 -6.61
CA VAL A 79 18.45 7.06 -5.34
C VAL A 79 19.28 6.13 -4.46
N LYS A 80 19.48 6.52 -3.21
CA LYS A 80 20.01 5.70 -2.12
C LYS A 80 18.85 5.24 -1.26
N LEU A 81 18.46 3.97 -1.40
CA LEU A 81 17.36 3.39 -0.63
C LEU A 81 17.93 2.79 0.67
N VAL A 82 17.68 3.46 1.78
CA VAL A 82 18.26 3.18 3.10
C VAL A 82 17.26 2.42 3.96
N GLY A 83 17.60 1.21 4.41
CA GLY A 83 16.70 0.37 5.22
C GLY A 83 17.24 -1.03 5.46
N TYR A 84 16.42 -1.93 6.01
CA TYR A 84 16.76 -3.36 6.15
C TYR A 84 16.48 -4.11 4.85
N LEU A 85 17.28 -5.15 4.57
CA LEU A 85 17.16 -6.01 3.39
C LEU A 85 16.79 -7.42 3.81
N ASP A 86 15.66 -7.56 4.51
CA ASP A 86 15.18 -8.85 4.99
C ASP A 86 14.40 -9.59 3.90
N SER A 87 13.74 -8.84 3.00
CA SER A 87 13.02 -9.36 1.84
C SER A 87 13.52 -8.73 0.54
N ILE A 88 13.41 -9.47 -0.57
CA ILE A 88 13.76 -8.97 -1.91
C ILE A 88 12.68 -7.98 -2.38
N PRO A 89 13.03 -6.72 -2.71
CA PRO A 89 12.06 -5.76 -3.25
C PRO A 89 11.58 -6.17 -4.64
N HIS A 90 10.46 -5.58 -5.08
CA HIS A 90 9.89 -5.81 -6.40
C HIS A 90 10.95 -5.65 -7.52
N PRO A 91 10.94 -6.47 -8.59
CA PRO A 91 11.95 -6.44 -9.64
C PRO A 91 12.22 -5.05 -10.22
N LEU A 92 11.18 -4.21 -10.37
CA LEU A 92 11.30 -2.81 -10.82
C LEU A 92 12.28 -1.95 -10.02
N ILE A 93 12.49 -2.27 -8.74
CA ILE A 93 13.44 -1.57 -7.88
C ILE A 93 14.83 -2.20 -8.00
N HIS A 94 14.88 -3.53 -7.99
CA HIS A 94 16.14 -4.28 -8.02
C HIS A 94 16.88 -4.16 -9.36
N SER A 95 16.15 -4.08 -10.48
CA SER A 95 16.74 -3.98 -11.81
C SER A 95 17.12 -2.55 -12.23
N ASN A 96 16.75 -1.54 -11.45
CA ASN A 96 16.99 -0.14 -11.80
C ASN A 96 18.41 0.29 -11.41
N GLU A 97 19.25 0.63 -12.40
CA GLU A 97 20.66 1.00 -12.21
C GLU A 97 20.86 2.28 -11.36
N HIS A 98 19.84 3.12 -11.28
CA HIS A 98 19.86 4.37 -10.52
C HIS A 98 19.35 4.22 -9.09
N ILE A 99 18.95 3.01 -8.67
CA ILE A 99 18.55 2.73 -7.30
C ILE A 99 19.60 1.85 -6.65
N LYS A 100 20.24 2.36 -5.60
CA LYS A 100 21.28 1.64 -4.86
C LYS A 100 20.87 1.48 -3.41
N TYR A 101 20.96 0.24 -2.91
CA TYR A 101 20.64 -0.08 -1.52
C TYR A 101 21.75 0.38 -0.57
N VAL A 102 21.35 0.96 0.56
CA VAL A 102 22.21 1.27 1.69
C VAL A 102 21.68 0.49 2.90
N PRO A 103 22.05 -0.79 3.05
CA PRO A 103 21.53 -1.64 4.11
C PRO A 103 21.95 -1.13 5.50
N LEU A 104 21.00 -1.13 6.43
CA LEU A 104 21.21 -0.86 7.84
C LEU A 104 21.43 -2.17 8.60
N ALA A 105 22.32 -2.15 9.59
CA ALA A 105 22.51 -3.28 10.48
C ALA A 105 21.43 -3.28 11.57
N PRO A 106 20.68 -4.38 11.76
CA PRO A 106 19.70 -4.46 12.85
C PRO A 106 20.42 -4.46 14.22
N PRO A 107 19.72 -4.09 15.30
CA PRO A 107 20.27 -4.17 16.65
C PRO A 107 20.75 -5.60 16.98
N PRO A 108 21.93 -5.79 17.58
CA PRO A 108 22.45 -7.11 17.91
C PRO A 108 21.49 -7.93 18.78
N ASP A 109 21.41 -9.24 18.53
CA ASP A 109 20.55 -10.18 19.30
C ASP A 109 20.88 -10.22 20.80
N ARG A 110 22.06 -9.77 21.21
CA ARG A 110 22.40 -9.66 22.63
C ARG A 110 21.50 -8.63 23.34
N ILE A 111 21.05 -7.59 22.64
CA ILE A 111 20.16 -6.56 23.19
C ILE A 111 18.79 -7.16 23.49
N THR A 112 18.28 -8.09 22.68
CA THR A 112 16.97 -8.73 22.91
C THR A 112 16.96 -9.64 24.15
N LYS A 113 18.12 -10.03 24.66
CA LYS A 113 18.27 -10.83 25.89
C LYS A 113 18.28 -9.98 27.17
N LEU A 114 18.35 -8.65 27.07
CA LEU A 114 18.37 -7.75 28.23
C LEU A 114 16.96 -7.50 28.78
N PRO A 115 16.81 -7.02 30.02
CA PRO A 115 15.52 -6.59 30.55
C PRO A 115 14.88 -5.50 29.67
N GLU A 116 13.55 -5.52 29.48
CA GLU A 116 12.81 -4.60 28.59
C GLU A 116 13.16 -3.12 28.79
N MET A 117 13.40 -2.70 30.05
CA MET A 117 13.75 -1.32 30.39
C MET A 117 15.07 -0.85 29.76
N LEU A 118 16.00 -1.76 29.47
CA LEU A 118 17.28 -1.46 28.82
C LEU A 118 17.23 -1.68 27.29
N GLN A 119 16.33 -2.54 26.80
CA GLN A 119 16.26 -2.86 25.38
C GLN A 119 15.94 -1.63 24.53
N LEU A 120 14.94 -0.85 24.92
CA LEU A 120 14.44 0.26 24.11
C LEU A 120 15.46 1.40 23.98
N PRO A 121 16.12 1.88 25.06
CA PRO A 121 17.21 2.86 24.95
C PRO A 121 18.40 2.35 24.13
N LEU A 122 18.78 1.08 24.27
CA LEU A 122 19.91 0.52 23.51
C LEU A 122 19.58 0.37 22.02
N LYS A 123 18.37 -0.07 21.68
CA LYS A 123 17.89 -0.10 20.29
C LYS A 123 17.87 1.31 19.70
N PHE A 124 17.40 2.29 20.46
CA PHE A 124 17.42 3.69 20.06
C PHE A 124 18.83 4.19 19.75
N ILE A 125 19.80 3.98 20.65
CA ILE A 125 21.19 4.40 20.46
C ILE A 125 21.81 3.70 19.25
N TRP A 126 21.58 2.38 19.11
CA TRP A 126 22.06 1.62 17.97
C TRP A 126 21.54 2.18 16.64
N THR A 127 20.22 2.37 16.54
CA THR A 127 19.58 2.96 15.37
C THR A 127 20.14 4.35 15.08
N PHE A 128 20.33 5.19 16.09
CA PHE A 128 20.92 6.52 15.93
C PHE A 128 22.31 6.44 15.29
N ILE A 129 23.18 5.57 15.80
CA ILE A 129 24.55 5.41 15.30
C ILE A 129 24.56 4.88 13.87
N VAL A 130 23.85 3.78 13.60
CA VAL A 130 23.86 3.10 12.30
C VAL A 130 23.23 3.98 11.22
N LEU A 131 22.11 4.65 11.53
CA LEU A 131 21.48 5.56 10.58
C LEU A 131 22.33 6.81 10.33
N SER A 132 22.92 7.40 11.37
CA SER A 132 23.81 8.55 11.22
C SER A 132 25.02 8.18 10.36
N TRP A 133 25.63 7.03 10.61
CA TRP A 133 26.75 6.52 9.82
C TRP A 133 26.37 6.32 8.35
N ALA A 134 25.23 5.68 8.09
CA ALA A 134 24.74 5.45 6.74
C ALA A 134 24.48 6.78 5.99
N LEU A 135 23.75 7.71 6.62
CA LEU A 135 23.38 8.97 5.99
C LEU A 135 24.56 9.95 5.87
N LEU A 136 25.55 9.93 6.76
CA LEU A 136 26.73 10.79 6.63
C LEU A 136 27.73 10.24 5.61
N PHE A 137 28.05 8.95 5.69
CA PHE A 137 29.23 8.39 5.00
C PHE A 137 28.90 7.48 3.82
N ARG A 138 27.68 6.90 3.73
CA ARG A 138 27.35 5.92 2.66
C ARG A 138 26.46 6.46 1.55
N THR A 139 25.74 7.56 1.78
CA THR A 139 24.84 8.16 0.77
C THR A 139 25.52 9.15 -0.17
N GLY A 140 26.74 9.62 0.15
CA GLY A 140 27.43 10.68 -0.61
C GLY A 140 27.12 12.09 -0.11
N TRP A 141 28.02 13.06 -0.33
CA TRP A 141 27.84 14.45 0.11
C TRP A 141 26.98 15.30 -0.85
N ASP A 142 26.70 14.77 -2.04
CA ASP A 142 25.92 15.36 -3.11
C ASP A 142 24.39 15.15 -2.98
N VAL A 143 23.95 14.50 -1.90
CA VAL A 143 22.53 14.31 -1.57
C VAL A 143 21.81 15.65 -1.52
N LYS A 144 20.76 15.81 -2.34
CA LYS A 144 19.90 17.02 -2.39
C LYS A 144 18.53 16.82 -1.77
N LEU A 145 18.11 15.57 -1.59
CA LEU A 145 16.82 15.22 -1.01
C LEU A 145 17.00 14.07 0.00
N ILE A 146 16.42 14.20 1.18
CA ILE A 146 16.22 13.11 2.14
C ILE A 146 14.71 12.97 2.34
N LEU A 147 14.13 11.89 1.83
CA LEU A 147 12.73 11.53 1.99
C LEU A 147 12.62 10.42 3.03
N MET A 148 11.95 10.66 4.15
CA MET A 148 11.84 9.71 5.26
C MET A 148 10.40 9.20 5.42
N GLN A 149 10.24 7.89 5.60
CA GLN A 149 8.97 7.30 6.04
C GLN A 149 8.79 7.44 7.56
N ASN A 150 7.62 7.91 8.00
CA ASN A 150 7.19 7.84 9.39
C ASN A 150 5.99 6.88 9.56
N PRO A 151 6.01 5.92 10.50
CA PRO A 151 7.00 5.66 11.55
C PRO A 151 8.24 4.87 11.09
N PRO A 152 9.32 4.78 11.91
CA PRO A 152 9.47 5.34 13.26
C PRO A 152 10.06 6.76 13.27
N ALA A 153 9.48 7.62 14.12
CA ALA A 153 9.86 9.01 14.26
C ALA A 153 11.23 9.20 14.92
N LEU A 154 11.50 8.51 16.02
CA LEU A 154 12.69 8.70 16.82
C LEU A 154 13.55 7.42 16.86
N PRO A 155 14.87 7.50 16.65
CA PRO A 155 15.69 8.70 16.41
C PRO A 155 15.66 9.21 14.95
N THR A 156 14.96 8.52 14.04
CA THR A 156 15.08 8.68 12.59
C THR A 156 14.90 10.11 12.09
N MET A 157 13.81 10.79 12.47
CA MET A 157 13.53 12.18 12.04
C MET A 157 14.63 13.14 12.48
N PHE A 158 15.12 12.98 13.71
CA PHE A 158 16.18 13.84 14.23
C PHE A 158 17.47 13.66 13.42
N VAL A 159 17.87 12.41 13.14
CA VAL A 159 19.06 12.11 12.34
C VAL A 159 18.90 12.64 10.91
N CYS A 160 17.76 12.37 10.27
CA CYS A 160 17.49 12.83 8.91
C CYS A 160 17.51 14.36 8.82
N TRP A 161 16.91 15.06 9.79
CA TRP A 161 16.94 16.52 9.86
C TRP A 161 18.36 17.06 10.02
N VAL A 162 19.14 16.57 10.98
CA VAL A 162 20.52 17.03 11.20
C VAL A 162 21.37 16.81 9.96
N VAL A 163 21.33 15.60 9.38
CA VAL A 163 22.12 15.29 8.19
C VAL A 163 21.66 16.11 6.98
N ALA A 164 20.36 16.35 6.82
CA ALA A 164 19.85 17.20 5.76
C ALA A 164 20.39 18.63 5.88
N ARG A 165 20.46 19.21 7.09
CA ARG A 165 21.10 20.53 7.30
C ARG A 165 22.59 20.51 7.00
N LEU A 166 23.32 19.49 7.48
CA LEU A 166 24.76 19.35 7.21
C LEU A 166 25.08 19.22 5.72
N LYS A 167 24.22 18.54 4.95
CA LYS A 167 24.38 18.33 3.51
C LYS A 167 23.70 19.39 2.65
N SER A 168 23.05 20.39 3.26
CA SER A 168 22.20 21.36 2.56
C SER A 168 21.17 20.68 1.63
N ALA A 169 20.61 19.57 2.11
CA ALA A 169 19.57 18.80 1.43
C ALA A 169 18.18 19.20 1.93
N LYS A 170 17.19 19.06 1.04
CA LYS A 170 15.77 19.14 1.37
C LYS A 170 15.36 17.92 2.19
N PHE A 171 14.72 18.13 3.33
CA PHE A 171 14.20 17.07 4.19
C PHE A 171 12.68 17.02 4.08
N VAL A 172 12.17 15.89 3.59
CA VAL A 172 10.73 15.65 3.42
C VAL A 172 10.34 14.43 4.25
N ILE A 173 9.22 14.55 4.98
CA ILE A 173 8.65 13.45 5.75
C ILE A 173 7.40 12.96 5.04
N ASP A 174 7.33 11.65 4.80
CA ASP A 174 6.13 10.96 4.36
C ASP A 174 5.44 10.31 5.58
N TRP A 175 4.28 10.84 5.96
CA TRP A 175 3.53 10.48 7.15
C TRP A 175 2.47 9.41 6.84
N HIS A 176 2.62 8.23 7.44
CA HIS A 176 1.70 7.08 7.28
C HIS A 176 0.94 6.80 8.57
N ASN A 177 1.66 6.84 9.69
CA ASN A 177 1.10 6.66 11.02
C ASN A 177 2.01 7.39 12.04
N TYR A 178 1.64 7.37 13.32
CA TYR A 178 2.44 7.97 14.37
C TYR A 178 3.20 6.94 15.20
N MET A 179 4.42 7.28 15.60
CA MET A 179 5.18 6.44 16.51
C MET A 179 4.50 6.36 17.88
N TRP A 180 3.97 7.48 18.38
CA TRP A 180 3.29 7.50 19.68
C TRP A 180 2.02 6.64 19.69
N SER A 181 1.25 6.60 18.59
CA SER A 181 0.01 5.80 18.50
C SER A 181 0.32 4.30 18.48
N VAL A 182 1.33 3.89 17.71
CA VAL A 182 1.81 2.50 17.67
C VAL A 182 2.33 2.03 19.03
N ILE A 183 3.01 2.89 19.79
CA ILE A 183 3.48 2.55 21.15
C ILE A 183 2.32 2.48 22.14
N LYS A 184 1.34 3.38 22.03
CA LYS A 184 0.12 3.40 22.86
C LYS A 184 -0.65 2.09 22.70
N ASP A 185 -0.89 1.68 21.47
CA ASP A 185 -1.60 0.46 21.11
C ASP A 185 -0.92 -0.78 21.72
N LYS A 186 0.38 -0.95 21.48
CA LYS A 186 1.19 -2.04 22.09
C LYS A 186 1.23 -2.02 23.62
N SER A 187 0.97 -0.87 24.23
CA SER A 187 0.98 -0.70 25.69
C SER A 187 -0.37 -1.01 26.35
N GLY A 188 -1.46 -1.18 25.58
CA GLY A 188 -2.81 -1.43 26.10
C GLY A 188 -3.35 -0.26 26.93
N ILE A 189 -3.08 0.97 26.51
CA ILE A 189 -3.61 2.18 27.16
C ILE A 189 -4.76 2.71 26.31
N ASP A 190 -6.00 2.60 26.81
CA ASP A 190 -7.20 2.97 26.04
C ASP A 190 -7.35 4.50 25.89
N HIS A 191 -7.26 5.21 27.02
CA HIS A 191 -7.44 6.66 27.07
C HIS A 191 -6.14 7.41 27.36
N LEU A 192 -5.74 8.29 26.43
CA LEU A 192 -4.62 9.19 26.57
C LEU A 192 -5.00 10.56 25.99
N SER A 193 -5.10 11.58 26.85
CA SER A 193 -5.24 12.97 26.42
C SER A 193 -3.87 13.55 26.10
N LEU A 194 -3.70 14.04 24.87
CA LEU A 194 -2.45 14.64 24.40
C LEU A 194 -2.68 16.13 24.11
N PRO A 195 -1.71 17.00 24.43
CA PRO A 195 -1.86 18.44 24.22
C PRO A 195 -1.90 18.76 22.72
N ARG A 196 -2.90 19.54 22.28
CA ARG A 196 -3.05 20.03 20.90
C ARG A 196 -2.81 21.54 20.85
N LEU A 197 -2.37 22.07 19.71
CA LEU A 197 -2.13 23.51 19.51
C LEU A 197 -3.42 24.29 19.33
N ILE A 198 -4.41 23.67 18.68
CA ILE A 198 -5.76 24.20 18.53
C ILE A 198 -6.65 23.34 19.42
N ASP A 199 -7.24 23.97 20.44
CA ASP A 199 -8.18 23.34 21.35
C ASP A 199 -9.59 23.62 20.81
N ASP A 200 -10.27 22.57 20.32
CA ASP A 200 -11.65 22.71 19.88
C ASP A 200 -12.50 22.81 21.15
N GLY A 201 -13.07 23.99 21.41
CA GLY A 201 -14.10 24.19 22.43
C GLY A 201 -15.43 23.46 22.14
N SER A 202 -15.38 22.33 21.43
CA SER A 202 -16.51 21.56 20.93
C SER A 202 -16.36 20.05 21.11
N GLU A 203 -15.92 19.58 22.28
CA GLU A 203 -16.39 18.29 22.79
C GLU A 203 -17.82 18.45 23.34
N GLY A 204 -18.76 18.69 22.42
CA GLY A 204 -20.19 18.70 22.70
C GLY A 204 -20.77 17.31 22.51
N LYS A 205 -20.99 16.59 23.62
CA LYS A 205 -21.97 15.48 23.80
C LYS A 205 -22.28 14.65 22.54
N ASP A 206 -21.49 13.60 22.31
CA ASP A 206 -22.07 12.35 21.82
C ASP A 206 -22.33 11.45 23.03
N SER A 207 -23.59 11.42 23.45
CA SER A 207 -24.08 10.49 24.45
C SER A 207 -24.18 9.09 23.85
N THR A 208 -23.09 8.32 23.91
CA THR A 208 -23.22 6.86 23.95
C THR A 208 -23.83 6.51 25.31
N ARG A 209 -25.16 6.38 25.33
CA ARG A 209 -25.87 5.59 26.34
C ARG A 209 -25.38 4.16 26.18
N ASP A 210 -24.32 3.82 26.90
CA ASP A 210 -23.93 2.43 27.07
C ASP A 210 -24.91 1.82 28.07
N ASN A 211 -25.72 0.88 27.58
CA ASN A 211 -26.64 0.12 28.39
C ASN A 211 -25.82 -0.71 29.37
N GLY A 212 -25.91 -0.37 30.64
CA GLY A 212 -25.42 -1.20 31.73
C GLY A 212 -26.16 -2.53 31.72
N GLU A 213 -25.44 -3.59 31.38
CA GLU A 213 -25.75 -4.96 31.77
C GLU A 213 -24.57 -5.87 31.43
N ARG A 214 -23.50 -5.79 32.24
CA ARG A 214 -22.47 -6.84 32.30
C ARG A 214 -21.55 -6.74 33.51
N ASP A 215 -22.10 -6.40 34.68
CA ASP A 215 -21.37 -6.54 35.95
C ASP A 215 -22.27 -7.16 37.02
N ALA A 216 -22.49 -8.47 36.91
CA ALA A 216 -23.09 -9.27 37.97
C ALA A 216 -22.63 -10.74 37.92
N ALA A 217 -21.32 -10.99 37.85
CA ALA A 217 -20.77 -12.33 38.12
C ALA A 217 -19.26 -12.30 38.42
N ALA A 218 -18.84 -11.69 39.54
CA ALA A 218 -17.52 -11.97 40.13
C ALA A 218 -17.42 -11.48 41.59
N ILE A 219 -18.26 -12.01 42.49
CA ILE A 219 -17.95 -11.97 43.93
C ILE A 219 -17.33 -13.31 44.32
N ALA A 220 -16.21 -13.20 45.03
CA ALA A 220 -15.46 -14.23 45.76
C ALA A 220 -14.22 -14.84 45.05
N SER A 221 -13.09 -14.12 45.10
CA SER A 221 -11.88 -14.71 45.71
C SER A 221 -10.98 -13.62 46.32
N ARG A 222 -10.76 -13.70 47.63
CA ARG A 222 -9.75 -12.90 48.35
C ARG A 222 -8.35 -13.39 47.95
N ARG A 223 -7.53 -12.56 47.31
CA ARG A 223 -6.07 -12.73 47.22
C ARG A 223 -5.34 -11.42 47.52
N LYS A 224 -4.23 -11.57 48.24
CA LYS A 224 -3.41 -10.59 48.98
C LYS A 224 -3.01 -9.30 48.21
N PRO A 225 -2.83 -8.16 48.88
CA PRO A 225 -2.41 -6.90 48.25
C PRO A 225 -0.87 -6.77 48.26
N HIS A 226 -0.19 -7.09 47.16
CA HIS A 226 1.23 -6.72 47.04
C HIS A 226 1.72 -6.43 45.62
N ASN A 227 0.83 -6.10 44.67
CA ASN A 227 1.24 -5.86 43.28
C ASN A 227 0.44 -4.76 42.57
N SER A 228 -0.30 -3.94 43.32
CA SER A 228 -1.13 -2.85 42.78
C SER A 228 -0.33 -1.55 42.57
N GLY A 229 0.68 -1.28 43.42
CA GLY A 229 1.55 -0.10 43.34
C GLY A 229 2.46 -0.12 42.10
N GLU A 230 3.25 -1.19 41.92
CA GLU A 230 4.16 -1.33 40.77
C GLU A 230 3.44 -1.31 39.42
N LYS A 231 2.25 -1.93 39.32
CA LYS A 231 1.44 -1.89 38.10
C LYS A 231 0.94 -0.47 37.79
N LYS A 232 0.60 0.32 38.81
CA LYS A 232 0.16 1.70 38.66
C LYS A 232 1.31 2.62 38.26
N GLU A 233 2.49 2.44 38.87
CA GLU A 233 3.71 3.17 38.52
C GLU A 233 4.21 2.84 37.11
N ARG A 234 4.23 1.56 36.72
CA ARG A 234 4.58 1.14 35.35
C ARG A 234 3.64 1.73 34.29
N LYS A 235 2.33 1.79 34.56
CA LYS A 235 1.36 2.48 33.68
C LYS A 235 1.64 3.98 33.60
N SER A 236 2.00 4.62 34.71
CA SER A 236 2.38 6.04 34.76
C SER A 236 3.63 6.33 33.92
N PHE A 237 4.69 5.52 34.07
CA PHE A 237 5.92 5.68 33.31
C PHE A 237 5.71 5.52 31.79
N LYS A 238 4.94 4.49 31.37
CA LYS A 238 4.61 4.28 29.96
C LYS A 238 3.85 5.47 29.37
N ARG A 239 2.91 6.04 30.13
CA ARG A 239 2.17 7.24 29.72
C ARG A 239 3.10 8.43 29.49
N SER A 240 3.97 8.75 30.46
CA SER A 240 4.95 9.83 30.33
C SER A 240 5.90 9.62 29.15
N TYR A 241 6.29 8.37 28.88
CA TYR A 241 7.11 8.03 27.72
C TYR A 241 6.38 8.29 26.40
N ILE A 242 5.10 7.91 26.27
CA ILE A 242 4.31 8.17 25.06
C ILE A 242 4.12 9.68 24.86
N GLU A 243 3.83 10.44 25.91
CA GLU A 243 3.72 11.90 25.85
C GLU A 243 5.04 12.56 25.41
N TRP A 244 6.17 12.02 25.87
CA TRP A 244 7.49 12.46 25.44
C TRP A 244 7.74 12.18 23.96
N VAL A 245 7.44 10.95 23.48
CA VAL A 245 7.53 10.59 22.07
C VAL A 245 6.65 11.49 21.21
N TYR A 246 5.39 11.71 21.62
CA TYR A 246 4.44 12.60 20.94
C TYR A 246 5.01 14.02 20.76
N ARG A 247 5.56 14.61 21.83
CA ARG A 247 6.15 15.96 21.79
C ARG A 247 7.35 16.04 20.84
N TRP A 248 8.21 15.03 20.86
CA TRP A 248 9.40 14.97 20.02
C TRP A 248 9.08 14.71 18.55
N GLU A 249 8.14 13.79 18.27
CA GLU A 249 7.64 13.53 16.93
C GLU A 249 7.10 14.81 16.28
N GLY A 250 6.27 15.57 16.99
CA GLY A 250 5.80 16.87 16.51
C GLY A 250 6.88 17.95 16.40
N ALA A 251 7.81 18.02 17.35
CA ALA A 251 8.91 19.00 17.34
C ALA A 251 9.92 18.75 16.21
N CYS A 252 10.17 17.49 15.85
CA CYS A 252 10.96 17.10 14.69
C CYS A 252 10.17 17.27 13.40
N GLY A 253 8.88 16.92 13.39
CA GLY A 253 8.00 17.07 12.24
C GLY A 253 7.93 18.52 11.73
N ARG A 254 7.83 19.50 12.63
CA ARG A 254 7.84 20.94 12.29
C ARG A 254 9.13 21.44 11.64
N ARG A 255 10.22 20.67 11.70
CA ARG A 255 11.52 21.05 11.13
C ARG A 255 11.77 20.50 9.72
N ALA A 256 10.86 19.68 9.20
CA ALA A 256 10.90 19.25 7.82
C ALA A 256 10.62 20.42 6.87
N ASP A 257 11.22 20.41 5.69
CA ASP A 257 11.00 21.46 4.68
C ASP A 257 9.67 21.24 3.95
N ALA A 258 9.18 19.99 3.90
CA ALA A 258 7.85 19.63 3.43
C ALA A 258 7.37 18.32 4.08
N GLY A 259 6.07 18.07 4.01
CA GLY A 259 5.45 16.83 4.43
C GLY A 259 4.49 16.28 3.37
N LEU A 260 4.43 14.96 3.24
CA LEU A 260 3.38 14.21 2.54
C LEU A 260 2.61 13.42 3.59
N CYS A 261 1.31 13.23 3.43
CA CYS A 261 0.51 12.42 4.36
C CYS A 261 -0.56 11.62 3.62
N VAL A 262 -0.90 10.44 4.15
CA VAL A 262 -1.77 9.46 3.50
C VAL A 262 -3.24 9.89 3.38
N THR A 263 -3.71 10.83 4.21
CA THR A 263 -5.14 11.22 4.28
C THR A 263 -5.36 12.70 4.60
N ARG A 264 -6.54 13.22 4.26
CA ARG A 264 -6.97 14.56 4.73
C ARG A 264 -7.12 14.59 6.25
N ALA A 265 -7.67 13.53 6.83
CA ALA A 265 -7.77 13.39 8.28
C ALA A 265 -6.40 13.53 8.96
N MET A 266 -5.36 12.89 8.42
CA MET A 266 -3.99 13.02 8.95
C MET A 266 -3.43 14.42 8.78
N ARG A 267 -3.61 15.06 7.61
CA ARG A 267 -3.19 16.47 7.41
C ARG A 267 -3.77 17.38 8.47
N GLU A 268 -5.07 17.27 8.72
CA GLU A 268 -5.76 18.11 9.69
C GLU A 268 -5.33 17.81 11.12
N ASP A 269 -5.11 16.54 11.45
CA ASP A 269 -4.60 16.14 12.76
C ASP A 269 -3.16 16.65 12.99
N LEU A 270 -2.27 16.53 12.00
CA LEU A 270 -0.91 17.10 12.03
C LEU A 270 -0.93 18.62 12.27
N GLN A 271 -1.83 19.33 11.60
CA GLN A 271 -1.99 20.77 11.77
C GLN A 271 -2.50 21.12 13.18
N ARG A 272 -3.54 20.42 13.66
CA ARG A 272 -4.15 20.67 14.98
C ARG A 272 -3.23 20.26 16.14
N ALA A 273 -2.55 19.12 16.01
CA ALA A 273 -1.68 18.57 17.05
C ALA A 273 -0.36 19.35 17.16
N TRP A 274 0.28 19.62 16.02
CA TRP A 274 1.67 20.10 15.98
C TRP A 274 1.91 21.29 15.07
N GLY A 275 0.91 21.77 14.31
CA GLY A 275 1.08 22.86 13.35
C GLY A 275 1.99 22.45 12.19
N VAL A 276 2.01 21.15 11.88
CA VAL A 276 2.79 20.58 10.78
C VAL A 276 1.95 20.64 9.51
N HIS A 277 2.47 21.31 8.49
CA HIS A 277 1.85 21.35 7.17
C HIS A 277 2.33 20.17 6.32
N ALA A 278 1.38 19.42 5.75
CA ALA A 278 1.65 18.32 4.83
C ALA A 278 0.67 18.35 3.66
N ALA A 279 1.12 17.96 2.47
CA ALA A 279 0.27 17.71 1.32
C ALA A 279 -0.37 16.32 1.43
N VAL A 280 -1.63 16.20 1.03
CA VAL A 280 -2.31 14.89 1.02
C VAL A 280 -1.87 14.12 -0.21
N PHE A 281 -1.19 13.00 0.01
CA PHE A 281 -0.71 12.09 -1.00
C PHE A 281 -1.22 10.68 -0.65
N TYR A 282 -2.37 10.34 -1.23
CA TYR A 282 -3.01 9.03 -1.04
C TYR A 282 -2.18 7.91 -1.66
N ASP A 283 -2.24 6.73 -1.05
CA ASP A 283 -1.84 5.50 -1.72
C ASP A 283 -2.76 5.22 -2.91
N ARG A 284 -2.14 4.75 -3.99
CA ARG A 284 -2.79 4.47 -5.27
C ARG A 284 -2.22 3.20 -5.88
N PRO A 285 -3.02 2.44 -6.63
CA PRO A 285 -2.54 1.24 -7.28
C PRO A 285 -1.55 1.62 -8.38
N PRO A 286 -0.36 0.99 -8.46
CA PRO A 286 0.56 1.23 -9.56
C PRO A 286 0.04 0.58 -10.84
N SER A 287 0.10 1.34 -11.94
CA SER A 287 -0.45 0.93 -13.24
C SER A 287 0.24 -0.31 -13.83
N CYS A 288 1.49 -0.59 -13.42
CA CYS A 288 2.21 -1.79 -13.81
C CYS A 288 1.72 -3.09 -13.14
N THR A 289 1.08 -3.00 -11.97
CA THR A 289 0.67 -4.18 -11.17
C THR A 289 -0.82 -4.44 -11.30
N PHE A 290 -1.63 -3.39 -11.21
CA PHE A 290 -3.08 -3.47 -11.30
C PHE A 290 -3.52 -2.86 -12.62
N LYS A 291 -3.56 -3.73 -13.64
CA LYS A 291 -4.08 -3.44 -14.98
C LYS A 291 -5.43 -4.11 -15.16
N GLU A 292 -6.15 -3.72 -16.21
CA GLU A 292 -7.34 -4.47 -16.61
C GLU A 292 -6.96 -5.90 -17.02
N PHE A 293 -7.57 -6.88 -16.35
CA PHE A 293 -7.40 -8.29 -16.65
C PHE A 293 -8.63 -8.84 -17.36
N THR A 294 -8.42 -9.50 -18.49
CA THR A 294 -9.49 -10.10 -19.28
C THR A 294 -10.05 -11.34 -18.59
N VAL A 295 -11.27 -11.76 -18.95
CA VAL A 295 -11.85 -13.03 -18.47
C VAL A 295 -10.95 -14.22 -18.85
N LYS A 296 -10.26 -14.13 -19.98
CA LYS A 296 -9.25 -15.10 -20.40
C LYS A 296 -8.10 -15.17 -19.40
N ASP A 297 -7.51 -14.04 -19.03
CA ASP A 297 -6.39 -14.03 -18.06
C ASP A 297 -6.81 -14.67 -16.73
N LYS A 298 -8.01 -14.34 -16.25
CA LYS A 298 -8.59 -14.93 -15.02
C LYS A 298 -8.76 -16.44 -15.15
N HIS A 299 -9.21 -16.92 -16.31
CA HIS A 299 -9.36 -18.35 -16.57
C HIS A 299 -8.02 -19.10 -16.63
N GLU A 300 -7.00 -18.54 -17.29
CA GLU A 300 -5.65 -19.15 -17.30
C GLU A 300 -5.09 -19.29 -15.89
N LEU A 301 -5.25 -18.26 -15.04
CA LEU A 301 -4.85 -18.33 -13.64
C LEU A 301 -5.61 -19.43 -12.90
N LEU A 302 -6.93 -19.50 -13.05
CA LEU A 302 -7.75 -20.53 -12.40
C LEU A 302 -7.40 -21.94 -12.86
N MET A 303 -7.04 -22.12 -14.13
CA MET A 303 -6.52 -23.40 -14.66
C MET A 303 -5.17 -23.74 -14.03
N GLN A 304 -4.23 -22.79 -14.00
CA GLN A 304 -2.92 -22.98 -13.37
C GLN A 304 -3.05 -23.36 -11.89
N LEU A 305 -3.82 -22.59 -11.11
CA LEU A 305 -4.04 -22.84 -9.69
C LEU A 305 -4.83 -24.14 -9.46
N GLY A 306 -5.78 -24.44 -10.34
CA GLY A 306 -6.62 -25.65 -10.28
C GLY A 306 -5.87 -26.94 -10.59
N LEU A 307 -4.76 -26.87 -11.36
CA LEU A 307 -3.88 -28.01 -11.63
C LEU A 307 -2.79 -28.20 -10.57
N GLY A 308 -2.53 -27.17 -9.76
CA GLY A 308 -1.56 -27.20 -8.68
C GLY A 308 -2.15 -27.68 -7.34
N GLU A 309 -1.49 -27.28 -6.25
CA GLU A 309 -1.89 -27.61 -4.87
C GLU A 309 -3.28 -27.07 -4.49
N ASN A 310 -3.75 -26.03 -5.21
CA ASN A 310 -5.03 -25.38 -4.99
C ASN A 310 -6.19 -26.04 -5.77
N GLY A 311 -5.98 -27.24 -6.35
CA GLY A 311 -6.97 -27.93 -7.20
C GLY A 311 -8.30 -28.25 -6.52
N HIS A 312 -8.30 -28.45 -5.20
CA HIS A 312 -9.51 -28.64 -4.41
C HIS A 312 -10.41 -27.39 -4.33
N ILE A 313 -9.86 -26.20 -4.59
CA ILE A 313 -10.56 -24.91 -4.49
C ILE A 313 -11.12 -24.54 -5.86
N PHE A 314 -10.22 -24.46 -6.83
CA PHE A 314 -10.49 -23.87 -8.14
C PHE A 314 -10.94 -24.89 -9.17
N TYR A 315 -10.60 -26.17 -8.99
CA TYR A 315 -10.86 -27.31 -9.87
C TYR A 315 -10.54 -27.02 -11.34
N ALA A 316 -9.57 -27.70 -11.93
CA ALA A 316 -9.28 -27.57 -13.35
C ALA A 316 -9.54 -28.89 -14.07
N ASN A 317 -10.27 -28.84 -15.20
CA ASN A 317 -10.43 -29.94 -16.12
C ASN A 317 -9.84 -29.56 -17.49
N PRO A 318 -8.57 -29.95 -17.78
CA PRO A 318 -7.91 -29.65 -19.05
C PRO A 318 -8.58 -30.26 -20.28
N ALA A 319 -9.31 -31.38 -20.12
CA ALA A 319 -9.95 -32.05 -21.24
C ALA A 319 -11.13 -31.25 -21.80
N GLU A 320 -11.85 -30.56 -20.91
CA GLU A 320 -13.01 -29.73 -21.26
C GLU A 320 -12.69 -28.23 -21.27
N ASP A 321 -11.46 -27.85 -20.90
CA ASP A 321 -11.02 -26.46 -20.72
C ASP A 321 -11.96 -25.67 -19.78
N THR A 322 -12.24 -26.29 -18.62
CA THR A 322 -13.16 -25.78 -17.61
C THR A 322 -12.52 -25.66 -16.24
N THR A 323 -12.98 -24.64 -15.50
CA THR A 323 -12.70 -24.49 -14.07
C THR A 323 -14.01 -24.46 -13.27
N ARG A 324 -13.91 -24.42 -11.94
CA ARG A 324 -15.09 -24.18 -11.09
C ARG A 324 -15.81 -22.85 -11.37
N PHE A 325 -15.12 -21.88 -11.96
CA PHE A 325 -15.65 -20.52 -12.14
C PHE A 325 -15.90 -20.14 -13.61
N SER A 326 -15.15 -20.71 -14.54
CA SER A 326 -15.14 -20.30 -15.95
C SER A 326 -15.00 -21.48 -16.90
N ILE A 327 -15.40 -21.28 -18.14
CA ILE A 327 -15.34 -22.25 -19.23
C ILE A 327 -14.84 -21.57 -20.50
N ARG A 328 -13.98 -22.25 -21.25
CA ARG A 328 -13.69 -21.87 -22.63
C ARG A 328 -14.58 -22.65 -23.59
N ASP A 329 -15.29 -21.94 -24.46
CA ASP A 329 -16.07 -22.57 -25.51
C ASP A 329 -15.14 -23.28 -26.51
N PRO A 330 -15.31 -24.60 -26.75
CA PRO A 330 -14.45 -25.36 -27.65
C PRO A 330 -14.48 -24.87 -29.10
N SER A 331 -15.59 -24.28 -29.54
CA SER A 331 -15.84 -23.83 -30.91
C SER A 331 -15.36 -22.40 -31.14
N THR A 332 -15.71 -21.46 -30.25
CA THR A 332 -15.37 -20.02 -30.42
C THR A 332 -14.05 -19.65 -29.78
N ARG A 333 -13.52 -20.49 -28.87
CA ARG A 333 -12.37 -20.22 -28.00
C ARG A 333 -12.54 -19.03 -27.04
N GLU A 334 -13.75 -18.47 -26.97
CA GLU A 334 -14.09 -17.43 -26.01
C GLU A 334 -14.22 -18.00 -24.61
N VAL A 335 -13.84 -17.21 -23.62
CA VAL A 335 -13.91 -17.61 -22.21
C VAL A 335 -15.02 -16.82 -21.55
N HIS A 336 -15.91 -17.54 -20.88
CA HIS A 336 -17.03 -16.97 -20.14
C HIS A 336 -17.07 -17.52 -18.71
N PHE A 337 -17.62 -16.73 -17.79
CA PHE A 337 -17.92 -17.22 -16.44
C PHE A 337 -19.11 -18.18 -16.49
N ARG A 338 -19.11 -19.21 -15.63
CA ARG A 338 -20.24 -20.15 -15.56
C ARG A 338 -21.43 -19.54 -14.81
N ASP A 339 -22.65 -19.87 -15.25
CA ASP A 339 -23.89 -19.40 -14.60
C ASP A 339 -24.16 -20.07 -13.24
N ASP A 340 -23.51 -21.20 -12.97
CA ASP A 340 -23.59 -21.96 -11.72
C ASP A 340 -22.39 -21.74 -10.79
N ARG A 341 -21.46 -20.84 -11.14
CA ARG A 341 -20.25 -20.63 -10.35
C ARG A 341 -20.55 -20.09 -8.94
N PRO A 342 -19.72 -20.44 -7.95
CA PRO A 342 -19.81 -19.83 -6.64
C PRO A 342 -19.37 -18.36 -6.66
N LEU A 343 -19.79 -17.61 -5.64
CA LEU A 343 -19.34 -16.24 -5.40
C LEU A 343 -17.93 -16.27 -4.81
N LEU A 344 -16.96 -15.66 -5.48
CA LEU A 344 -15.58 -15.62 -5.01
C LEU A 344 -15.35 -14.35 -4.19
N VAL A 345 -15.14 -14.50 -2.89
CA VAL A 345 -14.84 -13.39 -1.98
C VAL A 345 -13.38 -13.48 -1.56
N ILE A 346 -12.66 -12.36 -1.59
CA ILE A 346 -11.25 -12.31 -1.18
C ILE A 346 -11.04 -11.38 0.02
N SER A 347 -10.25 -11.83 0.98
CA SER A 347 -9.80 -11.03 2.12
C SER A 347 -8.28 -11.13 2.24
N SER A 348 -7.58 -10.02 2.07
CA SER A 348 -6.13 -9.96 2.24
C SER A 348 -5.79 -9.56 3.67
N THR A 349 -4.89 -10.28 4.34
CA THR A 349 -4.70 -10.10 5.79
C THR A 349 -3.28 -10.40 6.29
N SER A 350 -2.94 -9.82 7.43
CA SER A 350 -1.73 -10.15 8.18
C SER A 350 -1.99 -11.15 9.32
N TRP A 351 -3.20 -11.67 9.52
CA TRP A 351 -3.58 -12.55 10.63
C TRP A 351 -3.08 -12.04 11.99
N THR A 352 -3.13 -10.73 12.18
CA THR A 352 -2.65 -10.04 13.37
C THR A 352 -3.84 -9.65 14.27
N PRO A 353 -3.61 -9.42 15.57
CA PRO A 353 -4.70 -9.12 16.52
C PRO A 353 -5.51 -7.85 16.22
N ASP A 354 -4.98 -6.93 15.42
CA ASP A 354 -5.67 -5.72 14.95
C ASP A 354 -6.79 -6.00 13.94
N GLU A 355 -6.79 -7.17 13.32
CA GLU A 355 -7.87 -7.63 12.44
C GLU A 355 -8.73 -8.65 13.21
N ASP A 356 -9.92 -8.21 13.67
CA ASP A 356 -10.85 -9.10 14.36
C ASP A 356 -11.59 -10.01 13.36
N PHE A 357 -10.93 -11.09 12.97
CA PHE A 357 -11.47 -12.12 12.09
C PHE A 357 -12.71 -12.83 12.64
N GLN A 358 -12.98 -12.70 13.94
CA GLN A 358 -14.20 -13.23 14.51
C GLN A 358 -15.44 -12.63 13.84
N ILE A 359 -15.38 -11.33 13.48
CA ILE A 359 -16.46 -10.63 12.79
C ILE A 359 -16.77 -11.30 11.44
N LEU A 360 -15.73 -11.61 10.67
CA LEU A 360 -15.87 -12.24 9.35
C LEU A 360 -16.41 -13.67 9.47
N PHE A 361 -15.90 -14.48 10.39
CA PHE A 361 -16.36 -15.87 10.54
C PHE A 361 -17.76 -15.97 11.14
N ASP A 362 -18.14 -15.09 12.05
CA ASP A 362 -19.50 -15.05 12.57
C ASP A 362 -20.50 -14.58 11.50
N ALA A 363 -20.10 -13.65 10.63
CA ALA A 363 -20.90 -13.26 9.47
C ALA A 363 -21.04 -14.41 8.45
N ALA A 364 -19.94 -15.10 8.15
CA ALA A 364 -19.92 -16.27 7.28
C ALA A 364 -20.80 -17.40 7.83
N LYS A 365 -20.74 -17.67 9.14
CA LYS A 365 -21.58 -18.68 9.77
C LYS A 365 -23.06 -18.32 9.70
N LYS A 366 -23.43 -17.06 9.95
CA LYS A 366 -24.80 -16.57 9.77
C LYS A 366 -25.28 -16.74 8.32
N TYR A 367 -24.44 -16.39 7.34
CA TYR A 367 -24.77 -16.60 5.94
C TYR A 367 -25.01 -18.08 5.64
N ASN A 368 -24.10 -18.96 6.08
CA ASN A 368 -24.22 -20.40 5.90
C ASN A 368 -25.55 -20.94 6.45
N ASP A 369 -25.91 -20.55 7.67
CA ASP A 369 -27.11 -21.05 8.34
C ASP A 369 -28.39 -20.59 7.63
N VAL A 370 -28.40 -19.35 7.10
CA VAL A 370 -29.50 -18.84 6.26
C VAL A 370 -29.55 -19.55 4.91
N ALA A 371 -28.40 -19.77 4.26
CA ALA A 371 -28.32 -20.47 2.99
C ALA A 371 -28.80 -21.93 3.10
N ALA A 372 -28.48 -22.61 4.19
CA ALA A 372 -28.91 -23.98 4.45
C ALA A 372 -30.44 -24.13 4.63
N ILE A 373 -31.13 -23.08 5.11
CA ILE A 373 -32.58 -23.08 5.29
C ILE A 373 -33.30 -22.54 4.05
N SER A 374 -32.61 -21.75 3.21
CA SER A 374 -33.17 -21.18 1.99
C SER A 374 -33.56 -22.27 0.99
N ARG A 375 -34.86 -22.39 0.71
CA ARG A 375 -35.40 -23.33 -0.28
C ARG A 375 -35.63 -22.71 -1.66
N SER A 376 -35.20 -21.46 -1.84
CA SER A 376 -35.43 -20.73 -3.08
C SER A 376 -34.57 -21.31 -4.21
N THR A 377 -35.22 -21.97 -5.16
CA THR A 377 -34.60 -22.40 -6.43
C THR A 377 -34.67 -21.32 -7.51
N SER A 378 -35.41 -20.23 -7.27
CA SER A 378 -35.51 -19.12 -8.22
C SER A 378 -34.15 -18.44 -8.42
N PRO A 379 -33.68 -18.25 -9.68
CA PRO A 379 -32.42 -17.59 -9.96
C PRO A 379 -32.29 -16.18 -9.35
N ALA A 380 -33.41 -15.46 -9.16
CA ALA A 380 -33.40 -14.11 -8.62
C ALA A 380 -33.21 -14.03 -7.10
N THR A 381 -33.50 -15.11 -6.37
CA THR A 381 -33.50 -15.14 -4.90
C THR A 381 -32.66 -16.27 -4.31
N ARG A 382 -32.02 -17.09 -5.15
CA ARG A 382 -31.09 -18.13 -4.71
C ARG A 382 -29.85 -17.50 -4.07
N LEU A 383 -29.24 -18.26 -3.16
CA LEU A 383 -27.97 -17.92 -2.54
C LEU A 383 -26.89 -18.84 -3.10
N PRO A 384 -25.77 -18.29 -3.63
CA PRO A 384 -24.65 -19.10 -4.09
C PRO A 384 -23.86 -19.66 -2.90
N ILE A 385 -23.06 -20.70 -3.18
CA ILE A 385 -21.92 -21.04 -2.33
C ILE A 385 -20.94 -19.87 -2.37
N ILE A 386 -20.42 -19.48 -1.20
CA ILE A 386 -19.34 -18.50 -1.10
C ILE A 386 -18.01 -19.25 -0.99
N VAL A 387 -17.09 -18.97 -1.90
CA VAL A 387 -15.68 -19.37 -1.78
C VAL A 387 -14.92 -18.16 -1.23
N LEU A 388 -14.59 -18.20 0.06
CA LEU A 388 -13.85 -17.17 0.77
C LEU A 388 -12.35 -17.50 0.75
N VAL A 389 -11.61 -16.79 -0.09
CA VAL A 389 -10.15 -16.87 -0.17
C VAL A 389 -9.52 -15.85 0.79
N ILE A 390 -8.76 -16.34 1.77
CA ILE A 390 -8.05 -15.49 2.72
C ILE A 390 -6.54 -15.60 2.46
N THR A 391 -5.93 -14.50 2.03
CA THR A 391 -4.51 -14.45 1.68
C THR A 391 -3.67 -13.83 2.80
N GLY A 392 -2.38 -14.17 2.82
CA GLY A 392 -1.40 -13.61 3.74
C GLY A 392 -1.01 -14.53 4.91
N ARG A 393 -0.16 -14.02 5.79
CA ARG A 393 0.51 -14.79 6.85
C ARG A 393 0.50 -14.02 8.16
N GLY A 394 0.37 -14.74 9.27
CA GLY A 394 0.59 -14.20 10.59
C GLY A 394 0.23 -15.16 11.72
N PRO A 395 0.45 -14.72 12.96
CA PRO A 395 0.49 -15.61 14.13
C PRO A 395 -0.86 -16.21 14.52
N LEU A 396 -1.98 -15.60 14.11
CA LEU A 396 -3.33 -16.10 14.44
C LEU A 396 -3.92 -17.00 13.36
N LYS A 397 -3.19 -17.26 12.26
CA LYS A 397 -3.71 -18.04 11.13
C LYS A 397 -4.17 -19.42 11.59
N GLU A 398 -3.28 -20.20 12.21
CA GLU A 398 -3.57 -21.57 12.63
C GLU A 398 -4.73 -21.62 13.64
N PHE A 399 -4.75 -20.67 14.59
CA PHE A 399 -5.83 -20.53 15.58
C PHE A 399 -7.21 -20.38 14.93
N TYR A 400 -7.32 -19.49 13.94
CA TYR A 400 -8.59 -19.27 13.24
C TYR A 400 -8.96 -20.43 12.31
N MET A 401 -7.97 -21.06 11.65
CA MET A 401 -8.22 -22.22 10.79
C MET A 401 -8.80 -23.39 11.58
N GLU A 402 -8.29 -23.68 12.78
CA GLU A 402 -8.90 -24.69 13.67
C GLU A 402 -10.34 -24.34 14.03
N LYS A 403 -10.62 -23.05 14.27
CA LYS A 403 -11.97 -22.59 14.61
C LYS A 403 -12.95 -22.79 13.45
N ILE A 404 -12.55 -22.43 12.23
CA ILE A 404 -13.37 -22.60 11.01
C ILE A 404 -13.68 -24.09 10.78
N GLN A 405 -12.69 -24.98 10.92
CA GLN A 405 -12.90 -26.42 10.74
C GLN A 405 -13.97 -26.97 11.70
N ARG A 406 -14.09 -26.41 12.91
CA ARG A 406 -15.12 -26.79 13.89
C ARG A 406 -16.51 -26.24 13.55
N MET A 407 -16.60 -25.14 12.78
CA MET A 407 -17.87 -24.50 12.44
C MET A 407 -18.73 -25.28 11.42
N LYS A 408 -18.13 -26.22 10.67
CA LYS A 408 -18.76 -27.09 9.66
C LYS A 408 -19.79 -26.33 8.78
N MET A 409 -19.29 -25.63 7.77
CA MET A 409 -20.09 -24.84 6.84
C MET A 409 -20.15 -25.54 5.47
N ASP A 410 -21.35 -25.68 4.93
CA ASP A 410 -21.61 -26.33 3.62
C ASP A 410 -21.79 -25.31 2.50
N TYR A 411 -22.19 -24.07 2.84
CA TYR A 411 -22.47 -22.98 1.87
C TYR A 411 -21.41 -21.88 1.89
N VAL A 412 -20.45 -21.95 2.82
CA VAL A 412 -19.29 -21.06 2.87
C VAL A 412 -18.04 -21.88 3.04
N GLU A 413 -17.18 -21.85 2.03
CA GLU A 413 -15.91 -22.53 2.01
C GLU A 413 -14.79 -21.52 2.24
N VAL A 414 -13.97 -21.75 3.27
CA VAL A 414 -12.85 -20.84 3.59
C VAL A 414 -11.53 -21.51 3.24
N HIS A 415 -10.74 -20.85 2.40
CA HIS A 415 -9.50 -21.38 1.88
C HIS A 415 -8.35 -20.37 2.02
N THR A 416 -7.14 -20.86 2.27
CA THR A 416 -5.92 -20.03 2.31
C THR A 416 -4.89 -20.56 1.31
N PRO A 417 -5.13 -20.39 -0.01
CA PRO A 417 -4.25 -20.92 -1.04
C PRO A 417 -2.86 -20.29 -0.96
N TRP A 418 -1.86 -21.05 -1.39
CA TRP A 418 -0.56 -20.47 -1.73
C TRP A 418 -0.68 -19.71 -3.05
N LEU A 419 -0.09 -18.52 -3.11
CA LEU A 419 -0.05 -17.66 -4.28
C LEU A 419 1.36 -17.07 -4.41
N GLU A 420 1.90 -17.10 -5.62
CA GLU A 420 3.10 -16.35 -5.95
C GLU A 420 2.80 -14.84 -5.94
N SER A 421 3.82 -14.02 -5.69
CA SER A 421 3.63 -12.55 -5.64
C SER A 421 3.13 -11.97 -6.95
N GLU A 422 3.48 -12.60 -8.08
CA GLU A 422 3.09 -12.18 -9.43
C GLU A 422 1.62 -12.53 -9.74
N ASP A 423 1.09 -13.60 -9.14
CA ASP A 423 -0.29 -14.05 -9.33
C ASP A 423 -1.29 -13.25 -8.49
N TYR A 424 -0.82 -12.60 -7.42
CA TYR A 424 -1.68 -11.90 -6.45
C TYR A 424 -2.60 -10.83 -7.07
N PRO A 425 -2.13 -9.92 -7.95
CA PRO A 425 -3.02 -8.92 -8.56
C PRO A 425 -4.12 -9.55 -9.41
N LEU A 426 -3.78 -10.58 -10.20
CA LEU A 426 -4.74 -11.29 -11.03
C LEU A 426 -5.72 -12.13 -10.20
N MET A 427 -5.27 -12.69 -9.07
CA MET A 427 -6.16 -13.37 -8.12
C MET A 427 -7.17 -12.41 -7.49
N ILE A 428 -6.75 -11.20 -7.09
CA ILE A 428 -7.69 -10.16 -6.62
C ILE A 428 -8.69 -9.83 -7.74
N ALA A 429 -8.21 -9.55 -8.96
CA ALA A 429 -9.07 -9.22 -10.09
C ALA A 429 -10.03 -10.35 -10.48
N THR A 430 -9.72 -11.59 -10.11
CA THR A 430 -10.59 -12.77 -10.33
C THR A 430 -11.73 -12.84 -9.33
N ALA A 431 -11.58 -12.24 -8.14
CA ALA A 431 -12.63 -12.20 -7.14
C ALA A 431 -13.82 -11.31 -7.56
N ASP A 432 -14.96 -11.54 -6.93
CA ASP A 432 -16.18 -10.75 -7.15
C ASP A 432 -16.34 -9.62 -6.13
N LEU A 433 -15.81 -9.82 -4.92
CA LEU A 433 -15.99 -8.92 -3.79
C LEU A 433 -14.78 -9.01 -2.85
N GLY A 434 -14.29 -7.86 -2.42
CA GLY A 434 -13.26 -7.76 -1.38
C GLY A 434 -13.87 -7.61 0.01
N VAL A 435 -13.20 -8.13 1.04
CA VAL A 435 -13.48 -7.82 2.44
C VAL A 435 -12.20 -7.35 3.13
N SER A 436 -12.28 -6.24 3.85
CA SER A 436 -11.17 -5.71 4.62
C SER A 436 -11.59 -5.43 6.07
N LEU A 437 -10.92 -6.11 7.00
CA LEU A 437 -11.07 -5.92 8.45
C LEU A 437 -10.04 -4.95 9.02
N HIS A 438 -9.09 -4.50 8.20
CA HIS A 438 -7.97 -3.70 8.66
C HIS A 438 -8.43 -2.34 9.18
N THR A 439 -7.92 -1.96 10.35
CA THR A 439 -8.10 -0.64 10.93
C THR A 439 -6.75 -0.03 11.26
N SER A 440 -6.64 1.29 11.14
CA SER A 440 -5.44 2.01 11.53
C SER A 440 -5.39 2.21 13.04
N THR A 441 -4.23 1.98 13.66
CA THR A 441 -4.01 2.23 15.09
C THR A 441 -4.17 3.71 15.48
N SER A 442 -3.93 4.65 14.57
CA SER A 442 -4.26 6.07 14.76
C SER A 442 -5.66 6.42 14.29
N GLY A 443 -6.29 5.55 13.50
CA GLY A 443 -7.53 5.83 12.77
C GLY A 443 -7.35 6.80 11.60
N LEU A 444 -6.11 7.11 11.19
CA LEU A 444 -5.78 8.13 10.20
C LEU A 444 -5.10 7.56 8.94
N ASP A 445 -4.77 6.28 8.93
CA ASP A 445 -4.15 5.58 7.80
C ASP A 445 -5.19 4.75 7.02
N LEU A 446 -5.02 4.64 5.71
CA LEU A 446 -5.94 3.91 4.84
C LEU A 446 -5.38 2.52 4.49
N PRO A 447 -6.24 1.48 4.43
CA PRO A 447 -5.79 0.14 4.08
C PRO A 447 -5.37 0.04 2.61
N MET A 448 -4.07 -0.14 2.37
CA MET A 448 -3.54 -0.37 1.02
C MET A 448 -4.22 -1.56 0.30
N LYS A 449 -4.63 -2.60 1.05
CA LYS A 449 -5.36 -3.76 0.50
C LYS A 449 -6.67 -3.35 -0.20
N VAL A 450 -7.35 -2.31 0.28
CA VAL A 450 -8.57 -1.80 -0.36
C VAL A 450 -8.23 -1.01 -1.63
N VAL A 451 -7.09 -0.29 -1.62
CA VAL A 451 -6.54 0.36 -2.81
C VAL A 451 -6.22 -0.67 -3.90
N ASP A 452 -5.62 -1.81 -3.53
CA ASP A 452 -5.34 -2.93 -4.45
C ASP A 452 -6.63 -3.51 -5.04
N MET A 453 -7.66 -3.72 -4.21
CA MET A 453 -8.97 -4.23 -4.64
C MET A 453 -9.67 -3.29 -5.62
N PHE A 454 -9.66 -1.98 -5.35
CA PHE A 454 -10.18 -0.99 -6.29
C PHE A 454 -9.35 -0.89 -7.57
N GLY A 455 -8.02 -0.98 -7.48
CA GLY A 455 -7.15 -1.07 -8.65
C GLY A 455 -7.42 -2.30 -9.51
N ALA A 456 -7.90 -3.40 -8.90
CA ALA A 456 -8.32 -4.61 -9.58
C ALA A 456 -9.78 -4.58 -10.08
N GLY A 457 -10.51 -3.49 -9.86
CA GLY A 457 -11.88 -3.30 -10.32
C GLY A 457 -12.95 -4.04 -9.49
N ILE A 458 -12.68 -4.37 -8.22
CA ILE A 458 -13.65 -5.07 -7.36
C ILE A 458 -14.13 -4.17 -6.20
N PRO A 459 -15.43 -4.20 -5.86
CA PRO A 459 -15.95 -3.46 -4.72
C PRO A 459 -15.53 -4.11 -3.40
N VAL A 460 -15.62 -3.35 -2.29
CA VAL A 460 -15.10 -3.79 -0.99
C VAL A 460 -16.09 -3.58 0.15
N LEU A 461 -16.24 -4.59 1.01
CA LEU A 461 -16.81 -4.44 2.34
C LEU A 461 -15.68 -4.10 3.31
N ALA A 462 -15.71 -2.94 3.94
CA ALA A 462 -14.64 -2.48 4.83
C ALA A 462 -15.12 -2.19 6.25
N LYS A 463 -14.31 -2.55 7.25
CA LYS A 463 -14.56 -2.20 8.66
C LYS A 463 -14.52 -0.68 8.82
N ARG A 464 -15.54 -0.10 9.46
CA ARG A 464 -15.65 1.34 9.68
C ARG A 464 -14.61 1.83 10.70
N PHE A 465 -13.92 2.92 10.36
CA PHE A 465 -13.08 3.71 11.26
C PHE A 465 -12.94 5.15 10.72
N ASN A 466 -12.31 6.04 11.48
CA ASN A 466 -12.42 7.50 11.31
C ASN A 466 -12.17 8.02 9.87
N CYS A 467 -11.08 7.65 9.19
CA CYS A 467 -10.76 8.17 7.86
C CYS A 467 -11.16 7.26 6.68
N ILE A 468 -11.77 6.08 6.91
CA ILE A 468 -12.04 5.11 5.83
C ILE A 468 -12.95 5.66 4.73
N GLY A 469 -13.83 6.61 5.07
CA GLY A 469 -14.72 7.29 4.13
C GLY A 469 -14.00 8.10 3.05
N GLU A 470 -12.71 8.36 3.20
CA GLU A 470 -11.88 8.97 2.15
C GLU A 470 -11.55 7.99 1.00
N LEU A 471 -11.67 6.68 1.25
CA LEU A 471 -11.40 5.61 0.29
C LEU A 471 -12.68 4.85 -0.10
N VAL A 472 -13.46 4.41 0.88
CA VAL A 472 -14.69 3.64 0.66
C VAL A 472 -15.91 4.55 0.82
N GLN A 473 -16.58 4.81 -0.29
CA GLN A 473 -17.82 5.56 -0.36
C GLN A 473 -19.00 4.58 -0.20
N ASP A 474 -19.57 4.55 1.01
CA ASP A 474 -20.63 3.61 1.38
C ASP A 474 -21.82 3.66 0.41
N GLY A 475 -22.18 2.52 -0.16
CA GLY A 475 -23.23 2.38 -1.17
C GLY A 475 -22.84 2.70 -2.61
N GLN A 476 -21.60 3.15 -2.86
CA GLN A 476 -21.11 3.47 -4.20
C GLN A 476 -20.04 2.49 -4.68
N ASN A 477 -18.86 2.49 -4.05
CA ASN A 477 -17.76 1.57 -4.40
C ASN A 477 -17.64 0.37 -3.44
N GLY A 478 -18.50 0.32 -2.42
CA GLY A 478 -18.42 -0.66 -1.36
C GLY A 478 -19.41 -0.39 -0.25
N HIS A 479 -19.30 -1.13 0.85
CA HIS A 479 -20.07 -0.87 2.06
C HIS A 479 -19.21 -0.87 3.32
N LEU A 480 -19.62 -0.05 4.29
CA LEU A 480 -18.96 0.05 5.58
C LEU A 480 -19.73 -0.73 6.65
N PHE A 481 -19.06 -1.62 7.36
CA PHE A 481 -19.67 -2.45 8.41
C PHE A 481 -18.99 -2.24 9.77
N ASP A 482 -19.74 -2.47 10.86
CA ASP A 482 -19.21 -2.41 12.20
C ASP A 482 -19.21 -3.75 12.93
N THR A 483 -20.23 -4.56 12.69
CA THR A 483 -20.47 -5.82 13.38
C THR A 483 -20.56 -6.99 12.40
N ALA A 484 -20.50 -8.21 12.94
CA ALA A 484 -20.74 -9.43 12.16
C ALA A 484 -22.14 -9.47 11.55
N THR A 485 -23.12 -8.80 12.17
CA THR A 485 -24.49 -8.72 11.63
C THR A 485 -24.54 -7.82 10.41
N ASP A 486 -23.88 -6.66 10.46
CA ASP A 486 -23.84 -5.73 9.33
C ASP A 486 -23.13 -6.38 8.14
N LEU A 487 -21.96 -6.99 8.39
CA LEU A 487 -21.21 -7.71 7.37
C LEU A 487 -22.04 -8.83 6.74
N PHE A 488 -22.75 -9.62 7.56
CA PHE A 488 -23.69 -10.63 7.06
C PHE A 488 -24.79 -10.02 6.19
N GLN A 489 -25.41 -8.91 6.59
CA GLN A 489 -26.48 -8.28 5.83
C GLN A 489 -25.98 -7.79 4.46
N HIS A 490 -24.79 -7.19 4.40
CA HIS A 490 -24.17 -6.78 3.14
C HIS A 490 -23.84 -7.99 2.27
N LEU A 491 -23.20 -9.03 2.82
CA LEU A 491 -22.89 -10.27 2.08
C LEU A 491 -24.16 -10.93 1.54
N TYR A 492 -25.20 -11.07 2.36
CA TYR A 492 -26.48 -11.62 1.96
C TYR A 492 -27.11 -10.82 0.81
N ALA A 493 -27.15 -9.48 0.94
CA ALA A 493 -27.74 -8.61 -0.07
C ALA A 493 -26.98 -8.62 -1.40
N LEU A 494 -25.65 -8.73 -1.37
CA LEU A 494 -24.81 -8.76 -2.58
C LEU A 494 -24.79 -10.15 -3.24
N ALA A 495 -24.87 -11.23 -2.46
CA ALA A 495 -24.86 -12.60 -2.96
C ALA A 495 -26.22 -13.06 -3.52
N THR A 496 -27.32 -12.45 -3.07
CA THR A 496 -28.67 -12.83 -3.52
C THR A 496 -28.81 -12.67 -5.04
N GLY A 497 -29.18 -13.76 -5.70
CA GLY A 497 -29.40 -13.79 -7.15
C GLY A 497 -28.13 -13.90 -8.00
N PHE A 498 -26.96 -14.04 -7.39
CA PHE A 498 -25.70 -14.21 -8.09
C PHE A 498 -25.67 -15.50 -8.95
N PRO A 499 -24.98 -15.52 -10.13
CA PRO A 499 -24.20 -14.44 -10.73
C PRO A 499 -24.97 -13.52 -11.69
N THR A 500 -26.23 -13.84 -12.03
CA THR A 500 -26.94 -13.17 -13.14
C THR A 500 -27.97 -12.13 -12.70
N HIS A 501 -28.44 -12.19 -11.45
CA HIS A 501 -29.47 -11.31 -10.91
C HIS A 501 -28.99 -10.49 -9.70
N CYS A 502 -27.67 -10.40 -9.48
CA CYS A 502 -27.04 -9.69 -8.36
C CYS A 502 -26.87 -8.18 -8.62
N LYS A 503 -27.98 -7.49 -8.96
CA LYS A 503 -27.96 -6.07 -9.37
C LYS A 503 -27.19 -5.14 -8.43
N LYS A 504 -27.26 -5.38 -7.12
CA LYS A 504 -26.55 -4.57 -6.12
C LYS A 504 -25.03 -4.72 -6.25
N LEU A 505 -24.54 -5.95 -6.45
CA LEU A 505 -23.12 -6.19 -6.67
C LEU A 505 -22.65 -5.61 -7.99
N ASP A 506 -23.46 -5.76 -9.05
CA ASP A 506 -23.15 -5.23 -10.38
C ASP A 506 -23.06 -3.69 -10.37
N GLN A 507 -23.95 -3.02 -9.63
CA GLN A 507 -23.91 -1.58 -9.44
C GLN A 507 -22.61 -1.11 -8.76
N LEU A 508 -22.17 -1.81 -7.70
CA LEU A 508 -20.92 -1.46 -7.03
C LEU A 508 -19.70 -1.70 -7.94
N LYS A 509 -19.66 -2.83 -8.66
CA LYS A 509 -18.60 -3.15 -9.63
C LYS A 509 -18.54 -2.11 -10.75
N GLN A 510 -19.70 -1.72 -11.28
CA GLN A 510 -19.78 -0.70 -12.31
C GLN A 510 -19.23 0.63 -11.79
N PHE A 511 -19.61 1.07 -10.59
CA PHE A 511 -19.08 2.31 -10.03
C PHE A 511 -17.56 2.27 -9.87
N VAL A 512 -16.98 1.17 -9.38
CA VAL A 512 -15.52 1.02 -9.24
C VAL A 512 -14.81 1.10 -10.60
N THR A 513 -15.46 0.61 -11.65
CA THR A 513 -14.91 0.62 -13.02
C THR A 513 -15.10 1.97 -13.71
N ASP A 514 -16.18 2.69 -13.41
CA ASP A 514 -16.48 4.00 -14.00
C ASP A 514 -15.70 5.12 -13.30
N ASP A 515 -15.60 5.10 -11.96
CA ASP A 515 -14.86 6.05 -11.12
C ASP A 515 -13.53 5.45 -10.66
N THR A 516 -12.66 5.15 -11.63
CA THR A 516 -11.35 4.55 -11.34
C THR A 516 -10.47 5.49 -10.51
N LEU A 517 -9.81 4.92 -9.50
CA LEU A 517 -8.79 5.66 -8.75
C LEU A 517 -7.63 6.01 -9.70
N PRO A 518 -7.08 7.24 -9.61
CA PRO A 518 -5.90 7.58 -10.39
C PRO A 518 -4.74 6.66 -10.01
N SER A 519 -3.90 6.33 -10.99
CA SER A 519 -2.72 5.50 -10.76
C SER A 519 -1.73 6.16 -9.80
N TRP A 520 -0.82 5.36 -9.24
CA TRP A 520 0.33 5.89 -8.50
C TRP A 520 1.06 6.96 -9.29
N GLU A 521 1.36 6.69 -10.57
CA GLU A 521 2.14 7.57 -11.42
C GLU A 521 1.49 8.95 -11.61
N GLU A 522 0.18 8.98 -11.88
CA GLU A 522 -0.59 10.21 -12.07
C GLU A 522 -0.70 11.02 -10.78
N ASN A 523 -1.03 10.35 -9.66
CA ASN A 523 -1.15 11.00 -8.37
C ASN A 523 0.21 11.52 -7.89
N TRP A 524 1.28 10.76 -8.11
CA TRP A 524 2.65 11.15 -7.75
C TRP A 524 3.12 12.33 -8.59
N ALA A 525 2.88 12.31 -9.90
CA ALA A 525 3.23 13.42 -10.80
C ALA A 525 2.51 14.72 -10.41
N THR A 526 1.27 14.62 -9.94
CA THR A 526 0.45 15.77 -9.55
C THR A 526 0.85 16.34 -8.18
N VAL A 527 1.09 15.48 -7.18
CA VAL A 527 1.26 15.90 -5.79
C VAL A 527 2.70 15.85 -5.32
N ALA A 528 3.36 14.69 -5.47
CA ALA A 528 4.67 14.45 -4.89
C ALA A 528 5.79 15.07 -5.72
N LYS A 529 5.71 14.99 -7.05
CA LYS A 529 6.75 15.48 -7.97
C LYS A 529 7.10 16.96 -7.75
N PRO A 530 6.15 17.92 -7.64
CA PRO A 530 6.49 19.33 -7.39
C PRO A 530 7.17 19.55 -6.04
N ILE A 531 6.85 18.73 -5.03
CA ILE A 531 7.43 18.82 -3.68
C ILE A 531 8.83 18.20 -3.65
N LEU A 532 9.06 17.12 -4.38
CA LEU A 532 10.31 16.36 -4.36
C LEU A 532 11.31 16.80 -5.43
N ALA A 533 10.91 17.63 -6.39
CA ALA A 533 11.78 18.18 -7.41
C ALA A 533 12.98 18.92 -6.78
N PRO A 534 14.16 18.87 -7.43
CA PRO A 534 15.31 19.64 -6.98
C PRO A 534 14.95 21.12 -7.03
N ASN A 535 15.40 21.89 -6.04
CA ASN A 535 15.31 23.34 -6.09
C ASN A 535 16.21 23.80 -7.24
N LEU A 536 15.64 24.03 -8.43
CA LEU A 536 16.35 24.71 -9.51
C LEU A 536 16.69 26.11 -9.02
N ASP A 537 17.92 26.56 -9.28
CA ASP A 537 18.29 27.93 -8.98
C ASP A 537 17.32 28.87 -9.73
N PRO A 538 16.60 29.79 -9.05
CA PRO A 538 15.70 30.73 -9.71
C PRO A 538 16.41 31.60 -10.75
N HIS A 539 17.75 31.68 -10.72
CA HIS A 539 18.55 32.28 -11.76
C HIS A 539 18.54 31.44 -13.05
N PHE A 540 18.63 30.12 -12.94
CA PHE A 540 18.63 29.20 -14.08
C PHE A 540 17.27 29.18 -14.79
N GLU A 541 16.15 29.17 -14.05
CA GLU A 541 14.81 29.32 -14.66
C GLU A 541 14.63 30.69 -15.33
N ARG A 542 15.16 31.77 -14.73
CA ARG A 542 15.13 33.10 -15.36
C ARG A 542 16.01 33.20 -16.61
N VAL A 543 17.07 32.41 -16.71
CA VAL A 543 17.93 32.36 -17.90
C VAL A 543 17.25 31.53 -19.00
N MET A 544 16.61 30.41 -18.65
CA MET A 544 15.83 29.59 -19.61
C MET A 544 14.55 30.31 -20.09
N ALA A 545 13.89 31.07 -19.23
CA ALA A 545 12.72 31.89 -19.60
C ALA A 545 13.10 33.19 -20.35
N ARG A 546 14.40 33.50 -20.47
CA ARG A 546 14.95 34.58 -21.29
C ARG A 546 15.53 34.02 -22.59
N GLU A 547 14.79 33.18 -23.31
CA GLU A 547 14.99 33.16 -24.76
C GLU A 547 14.52 34.51 -25.31
N PRO A 548 15.30 35.16 -26.19
CA PRO A 548 15.02 36.53 -26.60
C PRO A 548 13.72 36.55 -27.41
N ALA A 549 12.72 37.29 -26.90
CA ALA A 549 11.65 37.81 -27.75
C ALA A 549 12.31 38.45 -28.97
N GLU A 550 11.95 37.93 -30.14
CA GLU A 550 12.40 38.41 -31.44
C GLU A 550 12.33 39.96 -31.44
N GLN A 551 13.51 40.59 -31.54
CA GLN A 551 13.56 42.01 -31.88
C GLN A 551 13.24 42.12 -33.38
N GLU A 552 12.21 42.92 -33.65
CA GLU A 552 11.57 43.22 -34.94
C GLU A 552 12.51 43.39 -36.15
#